data_AF-A0A956I3U1-F1
#
_entry.id   AF-A0A956I3U1-F1
#
_cell.length_a   1.000
_cell.length_b   1.000
_cell.length_c   1.000
_cell.angle_alpha   90.00
_cell.angle_beta   90.00
_cell.angle_gamma   90.00
#
_symmetry.space_group_name_H-M   'P 1'
#
loop_
_entity.id
_entity.type
_entity.pdbx_description
1 polymer ?
#
loop_
_entity_poly.entity_id
_entity_poly.type
_entity_poly.pdbx_seq_one_letter_code
_entity_poly.pdbx_strand_id
1 'polypeptide(L)'
;MGEPSTAGIVDDDVDLSKIPGSGGGLKWVVIAIVVLLLGGAGVGVAWFVMTLPKTDPARVVVALRGSVDPELDASIRQDFYARLQHFGFDTVEDSTPVPGDDLEAAYAEVRRRALEREAGTTLLLDLSVEAERAGVVEDYQLFRASLGVHVVPTEGGEVGSETAEFTYENTSAHNVATGLRDTWFATLAPVAIDLLYRSPALQTVLDPETSLASDRMLFVLNLRDKADLVRARSTRVEAYAQYVRDGITEGARTGTGEDIHCFGDPARPWSLVGMSPDGATVVVQESYRNPVFRLDGLETEWTEPPESILAVDIEHPEQPRRLLSVGHFYTLAETSPDGAWASAALFARGVPALVSLSTSDGTFGTRWLLETGERVPFHQPSPDGQAILARLQRGGWYIWDRGNALPVPSIRSSRFVRLPSGEGRIVGEVRGQLAFVEPSGRQDEPWPRLPHPLHEVLGTVNDAVAVSLRVGREECAVARVTLDGHALGPLSAPVPCMSYGSVLPDGRVVGAANHSASGDPPGDLEVVVFDPETAGITALTRGTTRDELVYVSASGNRIAWSRRLEAPPAEHDSHLFRRVLCWTDTPAP
;
A
#
# COMPACT_ATOMS: atom_id res chain seq x y z
N MET A 1 -29.99 -42.68 62.90
CA MET A 1 -29.29 -41.97 64.00
C MET A 1 -28.97 -40.58 63.47
N GLY A 2 -29.51 -39.47 63.98
CA GLY A 2 -30.61 -39.30 64.92
C GLY A 2 -31.11 -37.83 64.91
N GLU A 3 -32.41 -37.63 65.10
CA GLU A 3 -33.06 -36.38 65.55
C GLU A 3 -32.87 -36.23 67.08
N PRO A 4 -32.98 -35.03 67.73
CA PRO A 4 -34.15 -34.09 67.72
C PRO A 4 -33.81 -32.57 67.78
N SER A 5 -34.74 -31.59 67.92
CA SER A 5 -36.10 -31.35 67.36
C SER A 5 -36.63 -29.96 67.85
N THR A 6 -37.61 -29.35 67.14
CA THR A 6 -38.66 -28.39 67.65
C THR A 6 -38.26 -27.07 68.37
N ALA A 7 -39.01 -25.95 68.35
CA ALA A 7 -40.20 -25.46 67.63
C ALA A 7 -40.38 -23.93 67.92
N GLY A 8 -41.29 -23.23 67.21
CA GLY A 8 -41.73 -21.87 67.60
C GLY A 8 -42.50 -21.09 66.52
N ILE A 9 -43.81 -20.91 66.70
CA ILE A 9 -44.71 -20.03 65.94
C ILE A 9 -45.19 -18.92 66.89
N VAL A 10 -45.42 -17.68 66.40
CA VAL A 10 -46.52 -16.76 66.81
C VAL A 10 -46.49 -15.50 65.90
N ASP A 11 -47.67 -15.09 65.42
CA ASP A 11 -47.96 -13.81 64.73
C ASP A 11 -48.11 -12.64 65.73
N ASP A 12 -48.00 -11.38 65.26
CA ASP A 12 -49.06 -10.35 65.43
C ASP A 12 -48.58 -8.90 65.22
N ASP A 13 -49.54 -8.11 64.73
CA ASP A 13 -49.55 -6.67 64.44
C ASP A 13 -48.86 -5.72 65.44
N VAL A 14 -48.33 -4.61 64.90
CA VAL A 14 -48.17 -3.35 65.64
C VAL A 14 -49.09 -2.27 65.04
N ASP A 15 -50.18 -2.05 65.75
CA ASP A 15 -51.21 -1.03 65.53
C ASP A 15 -50.65 0.42 65.55
N LEU A 16 -50.78 1.12 64.43
CA LEU A 16 -50.30 2.50 64.23
C LEU A 16 -51.20 3.59 64.85
N SER A 17 -52.29 3.24 65.53
CA SER A 17 -53.30 4.21 65.99
C SER A 17 -52.97 4.97 67.29
N LYS A 18 -51.81 4.72 67.93
CA LYS A 18 -51.53 5.15 69.32
C LYS A 18 -50.58 6.34 69.54
N ILE A 19 -50.45 7.27 68.59
CA ILE A 19 -49.69 8.53 68.83
C ILE A 19 -50.59 9.77 68.61
N PRO A 20 -51.12 10.39 69.70
CA PRO A 20 -51.83 11.67 69.63
C PRO A 20 -50.86 12.83 69.33
N GLY A 21 -51.30 13.80 68.55
CA GLY A 21 -50.43 14.86 68.04
C GLY A 21 -50.19 16.05 68.98
N SER A 22 -49.03 16.69 68.84
CA SER A 22 -48.88 18.15 68.95
C SER A 22 -47.72 18.64 68.07
N GLY A 23 -47.70 19.95 67.80
CA GLY A 23 -46.99 20.62 66.70
C GLY A 23 -45.51 20.31 66.45
N GLY A 24 -45.16 20.30 65.16
CA GLY A 24 -43.99 20.99 64.60
C GLY A 24 -42.58 20.48 64.92
N GLY A 25 -41.85 20.06 63.86
CA GLY A 25 -40.41 20.29 63.82
C GLY A 25 -39.47 19.23 64.42
N LEU A 26 -39.80 17.93 64.37
CA LEU A 26 -38.84 16.87 64.78
C LEU A 26 -38.83 15.58 63.93
N LYS A 27 -39.04 15.68 62.61
CA LYS A 27 -38.89 14.53 61.69
C LYS A 27 -37.56 14.47 60.91
N TRP A 28 -36.86 15.60 60.77
CA TRP A 28 -35.59 15.64 60.03
C TRP A 28 -34.38 15.13 60.84
N VAL A 29 -34.42 15.19 62.16
CA VAL A 29 -33.27 14.81 63.02
C VAL A 29 -33.11 13.29 63.16
N VAL A 30 -34.20 12.52 63.20
CA VAL A 30 -34.13 11.05 63.33
C VAL A 30 -33.68 10.39 62.03
N ILE A 31 -34.14 10.89 60.87
CA ILE A 31 -33.70 10.38 59.56
C ILE A 31 -32.21 10.69 59.32
N ALA A 32 -31.73 11.88 59.72
CA ALA A 32 -30.31 12.23 59.63
C ALA A 32 -29.41 11.28 60.45
N ILE A 33 -29.85 10.82 61.62
CA ILE A 33 -29.06 9.93 62.48
C ILE A 33 -29.02 8.48 61.96
N VAL A 34 -30.09 7.99 61.31
CA VAL A 34 -30.08 6.68 60.63
C VAL A 34 -29.16 6.68 59.40
N VAL A 35 -29.10 7.80 58.65
CA VAL A 35 -28.22 7.95 57.48
C VAL A 35 -26.75 8.14 57.87
N LEU A 36 -26.44 8.73 59.04
CA LEU A 36 -25.06 8.96 59.50
C LEU A 36 -24.41 7.78 60.26
N LEU A 37 -25.19 6.82 60.77
CA LEU A 37 -24.65 5.67 61.52
C LEU A 37 -24.49 4.38 60.71
N LEU A 38 -24.99 4.33 59.47
CA LEU A 38 -24.71 3.27 58.50
C LEU A 38 -23.79 3.80 57.38
N GLY A 39 -22.59 4.22 57.78
CA GLY A 39 -21.60 4.76 56.86
C GLY A 39 -21.02 3.71 55.90
N GLY A 40 -20.69 4.14 54.68
CA GLY A 40 -19.67 3.46 53.86
C GLY A 40 -20.11 2.71 52.59
N ALA A 41 -21.03 3.25 51.78
CA ALA A 41 -21.11 2.91 50.33
C ALA A 41 -22.01 3.85 49.49
N GLY A 42 -23.21 4.19 49.99
CA GLY A 42 -24.32 4.59 49.10
C GLY A 42 -24.32 6.02 48.53
N VAL A 43 -23.71 7.00 49.22
CA VAL A 43 -23.92 8.43 48.88
C VAL A 43 -23.11 8.87 47.64
N GLY A 44 -21.95 8.25 47.39
CA GLY A 44 -21.19 8.50 46.16
C GLY A 44 -21.92 8.00 44.91
N VAL A 45 -22.56 6.83 44.99
CA VAL A 45 -23.26 6.21 43.86
C VAL A 45 -24.54 6.96 43.50
N ALA A 46 -25.32 7.41 44.51
CA ALA A 46 -26.57 8.13 44.27
C ALA A 46 -26.37 9.51 43.61
N TRP A 47 -25.23 10.18 43.84
CA TRP A 47 -24.92 11.44 43.16
C TRP A 47 -24.29 11.22 41.77
N PHE A 48 -23.47 10.17 41.61
CA PHE A 48 -22.91 9.78 40.30
C PHE A 48 -23.98 9.38 39.26
N VAL A 49 -25.12 8.85 39.72
CA VAL A 49 -26.26 8.47 38.86
C VAL A 49 -27.11 9.67 38.38
N MET A 50 -26.91 10.89 38.91
CA MET A 50 -27.71 12.07 38.54
C MET A 50 -26.99 13.12 37.67
N THR A 51 -25.70 12.93 37.34
CA THR A 51 -24.92 13.92 36.56
C THR A 51 -23.94 13.29 35.56
N LEU A 52 -24.43 12.39 34.71
CA LEU A 52 -23.77 11.97 33.46
C LEU A 52 -24.66 12.37 32.27
N PRO A 53 -24.08 12.71 31.10
CA PRO A 53 -24.86 13.29 30.01
C PRO A 53 -25.88 12.32 29.42
N LYS A 54 -26.98 12.87 28.91
CA LYS A 54 -28.13 12.15 28.34
C LYS A 54 -27.84 11.55 26.95
N THR A 55 -26.64 11.06 26.70
CA THR A 55 -26.25 10.55 25.39
C THR A 55 -26.51 9.05 25.29
N ASP A 56 -27.10 8.63 24.17
CA ASP A 56 -27.30 7.22 23.86
C ASP A 56 -26.07 6.63 23.14
N PRO A 57 -25.33 5.66 23.72
CA PRO A 57 -24.13 5.08 23.10
C PRO A 57 -24.34 4.46 21.72
N ALA A 58 -25.55 4.01 21.42
CA ALA A 58 -25.91 3.39 20.15
C ALA A 58 -26.64 4.36 19.19
N ARG A 59 -26.75 5.64 19.58
CA ARG A 59 -27.22 6.72 18.72
C ARG A 59 -26.02 7.42 18.09
N VAL A 60 -25.99 7.44 16.77
CA VAL A 60 -24.85 7.88 15.97
C VAL A 60 -25.25 9.06 15.08
N VAL A 61 -24.56 10.18 15.23
CA VAL A 61 -24.58 11.23 14.20
C VAL A 61 -23.67 10.75 13.06
N VAL A 62 -24.09 10.86 11.79
CA VAL A 62 -23.14 10.82 10.67
C VAL A 62 -23.00 12.25 10.17
N ALA A 63 -21.78 12.76 10.17
CA ALA A 63 -21.43 14.11 9.72
C ALA A 63 -20.46 14.02 8.54
N LEU A 64 -20.43 15.05 7.68
CA LEU A 64 -19.49 15.15 6.57
C LEU A 64 -18.59 16.39 6.73
N ARG A 65 -17.29 16.18 6.61
CA ARG A 65 -16.25 17.17 6.39
C ARG A 65 -15.78 17.08 4.94
N GLY A 66 -15.42 18.23 4.37
CA GLY A 66 -15.28 18.38 2.92
C GLY A 66 -16.63 18.40 2.19
N SER A 67 -16.59 18.66 0.89
CA SER A 67 -17.76 18.70 0.01
C SER A 67 -17.32 18.64 -1.44
N VAL A 68 -18.03 17.88 -2.27
CA VAL A 68 -17.84 17.88 -3.74
C VAL A 68 -19.06 18.45 -4.43
N ASP A 69 -20.24 18.02 -4.00
CA ASP A 69 -21.55 18.44 -4.53
C ASP A 69 -22.64 18.11 -3.49
N PRO A 70 -23.58 19.01 -3.16
CA PRO A 70 -24.57 18.76 -2.12
C PRO A 70 -25.45 17.52 -2.31
N GLU A 71 -25.77 17.11 -3.55
CA GLU A 71 -26.60 15.93 -3.81
C GLU A 71 -25.80 14.64 -3.58
N LEU A 72 -24.55 14.58 -4.09
CA LEU A 72 -23.64 13.46 -3.87
C LEU A 72 -23.22 13.33 -2.40
N ASP A 73 -22.90 14.44 -1.75
CA ASP A 73 -22.55 14.52 -0.32
C ASP A 73 -23.70 13.96 0.55
N ALA A 74 -24.95 14.25 0.17
CA ALA A 74 -26.13 13.68 0.83
C ALA A 74 -26.30 12.18 0.55
N SER A 75 -26.09 11.73 -0.70
CA SER A 75 -26.11 10.29 -1.03
C SER A 75 -25.09 9.50 -0.21
N ILE A 76 -23.85 9.99 -0.09
CA ILE A 76 -22.79 9.34 0.70
C ILE A 76 -23.25 9.16 2.16
N ARG A 77 -23.77 10.21 2.81
CA ARG A 77 -24.30 10.10 4.18
C ARG A 77 -25.48 9.11 4.26
N GLN A 78 -26.39 9.10 3.29
CA GLN A 78 -27.55 8.21 3.25
C GLN A 78 -27.18 6.73 3.16
N ASP A 79 -26.18 6.38 2.36
CA ASP A 79 -25.68 5.01 2.26
C ASP A 79 -25.14 4.52 3.62
N PHE A 80 -24.34 5.36 4.31
CA PHE A 80 -23.88 5.06 5.67
C PHE A 80 -25.02 5.00 6.69
N TYR A 81 -26.01 5.91 6.67
CA TYR A 81 -27.17 5.84 7.57
C TYR A 81 -27.91 4.51 7.44
N ALA A 82 -28.23 4.10 6.20
CA ALA A 82 -28.95 2.85 5.95
C ALA A 82 -28.18 1.62 6.44
N ARG A 83 -26.84 1.61 6.28
CA ARG A 83 -25.98 0.50 6.73
C ARG A 83 -25.85 0.45 8.25
N LEU A 84 -25.74 1.60 8.93
CA LEU A 84 -25.72 1.67 10.39
C LEU A 84 -27.06 1.23 11.00
N GLN A 85 -28.19 1.68 10.45
CA GLN A 85 -29.53 1.22 10.89
C GLN A 85 -29.69 -0.30 10.73
N HIS A 86 -29.19 -0.89 9.64
CA HIS A 86 -29.19 -2.35 9.45
C HIS A 86 -28.39 -3.11 10.53
N PHE A 87 -27.36 -2.47 11.10
CA PHE A 87 -26.56 -3.01 12.20
C PHE A 87 -27.06 -2.58 13.60
N GLY A 88 -28.25 -1.99 13.69
CA GLY A 88 -28.95 -1.74 14.95
C GLY A 88 -28.68 -0.37 15.61
N PHE A 89 -27.96 0.53 14.95
CA PHE A 89 -27.75 1.89 15.43
C PHE A 89 -28.98 2.78 15.17
N ASP A 90 -29.34 3.65 16.13
CA ASP A 90 -30.20 4.81 15.85
C ASP A 90 -29.34 5.88 15.16
N THR A 91 -29.77 6.42 14.02
CA THR A 91 -28.98 7.39 13.28
C THR A 91 -29.64 8.75 13.20
N VAL A 92 -28.85 9.80 13.43
CA VAL A 92 -29.30 11.19 13.36
C VAL A 92 -28.68 11.86 12.15
N GLU A 93 -29.52 12.45 11.30
CA GLU A 93 -29.04 13.19 10.15
C GLU A 93 -28.39 14.52 10.57
N ASP A 94 -27.19 14.78 10.05
CA ASP A 94 -26.56 16.10 10.09
C ASP A 94 -26.10 16.51 8.69
N SER A 95 -26.92 17.34 8.05
CA SER A 95 -26.62 17.98 6.77
C SER A 95 -25.80 19.26 6.92
N THR A 96 -25.46 19.67 8.15
CA THR A 96 -24.63 20.85 8.41
C THR A 96 -23.17 20.53 8.07
N PRO A 97 -22.50 21.26 7.15
CA PRO A 97 -21.08 21.02 6.88
C PRO A 97 -20.24 21.14 8.15
N VAL A 98 -19.25 20.26 8.32
CA VAL A 98 -18.27 20.37 9.41
C VAL A 98 -17.15 21.31 8.93
N PRO A 99 -16.97 22.49 9.55
CA PRO A 99 -15.97 23.46 9.12
C PRO A 99 -14.56 23.09 9.59
N GLY A 100 -13.55 23.43 8.79
CA GLY A 100 -12.15 23.53 9.22
C GLY A 100 -11.19 22.58 8.50
N ASP A 101 -10.01 23.11 8.18
CA ASP A 101 -8.87 22.36 7.62
C ASP A 101 -8.10 21.59 8.72
N ASP A 102 -8.42 21.86 9.99
CA ASP A 102 -7.94 21.12 11.17
C ASP A 102 -8.94 20.04 11.61
N LEU A 103 -8.44 18.81 11.79
CA LEU A 103 -9.20 17.64 12.19
C LEU A 103 -9.58 17.67 13.69
N GLU A 104 -8.75 18.26 14.56
CA GLU A 104 -9.06 18.38 15.99
C GLU A 104 -10.18 19.41 16.23
N ALA A 105 -10.19 20.52 15.50
CA ALA A 105 -11.32 21.44 15.46
C ALA A 105 -12.61 20.78 14.96
N ALA A 106 -12.52 19.94 13.92
CA ALA A 106 -13.65 19.16 13.42
C ALA A 106 -14.17 18.17 14.49
N TYR A 107 -13.28 17.46 15.20
CA TYR A 107 -13.63 16.57 16.32
C TYR A 107 -14.36 17.30 17.44
N ALA A 108 -13.87 18.48 17.85
CA ALA A 108 -14.52 19.29 18.89
C ALA A 108 -15.94 19.73 18.48
N GLU A 109 -16.12 20.14 17.22
CA GLU A 109 -17.42 20.56 16.69
C GLU A 109 -18.41 19.39 16.57
N VAL A 110 -17.99 18.22 16.06
CA VAL A 110 -18.91 17.07 15.98
C VAL A 110 -19.29 16.52 17.35
N ARG A 111 -18.39 16.55 18.35
CA ARG A 111 -18.74 16.23 19.75
C ARG A 111 -19.82 17.17 20.31
N ARG A 112 -19.71 18.48 20.06
CA ARG A 112 -20.73 19.46 20.44
C ARG A 112 -22.08 19.14 19.79
N ARG A 113 -22.08 18.81 18.49
CA ARG A 113 -23.29 18.44 17.73
C ARG A 113 -23.92 17.12 18.18
N ALA A 114 -23.11 16.15 18.62
CA ALA A 114 -23.57 14.89 19.18
C ALA A 114 -24.25 15.08 20.54
N LEU A 115 -23.67 15.89 21.44
CA LEU A 115 -24.30 16.30 22.70
C LEU A 115 -25.68 16.93 22.47
N GLU A 116 -25.79 17.86 21.52
CA GLU A 116 -27.05 18.52 21.15
C GLU A 116 -28.11 17.56 20.58
N ARG A 117 -27.68 16.42 20.03
CA ARG A 117 -28.54 15.37 19.45
C ARG A 117 -28.73 14.17 20.37
N GLU A 118 -28.29 14.26 21.63
CA GLU A 118 -28.33 13.15 22.61
C GLU A 118 -27.65 11.86 22.08
N ALA A 119 -26.62 12.02 21.23
CA ALA A 119 -25.87 10.93 20.59
C ALA A 119 -24.56 10.66 21.34
N GLY A 120 -24.21 9.38 21.51
CA GLY A 120 -22.97 8.96 22.18
C GLY A 120 -21.73 9.02 21.30
N THR A 121 -21.90 8.98 19.97
CA THR A 121 -20.79 8.96 19.00
C THR A 121 -21.15 9.71 17.72
N THR A 122 -20.16 10.32 17.07
CA THR A 122 -20.24 10.73 15.65
C THR A 122 -19.38 9.82 14.79
N LEU A 123 -19.95 9.33 13.69
CA LEU A 123 -19.19 8.91 12.53
C LEU A 123 -18.92 10.15 11.67
N LEU A 124 -17.69 10.65 11.70
CA LEU A 124 -17.27 11.73 10.82
C LEU A 124 -16.71 11.11 9.53
N LEU A 125 -17.37 11.42 8.42
CA LEU A 125 -16.90 11.13 7.08
C LEU A 125 -16.04 12.32 6.62
N ASP A 126 -14.82 12.08 6.15
CA ASP A 126 -13.90 13.13 5.68
C ASP A 126 -13.59 12.94 4.20
N LEU A 127 -14.21 13.76 3.35
CA LEU A 127 -14.20 13.61 1.89
C LEU A 127 -13.29 14.67 1.26
N SER A 128 -12.22 14.23 0.58
CA SER A 128 -11.43 15.12 -0.29
C SER A 128 -11.34 14.57 -1.72
N VAL A 129 -11.41 15.47 -2.71
CA VAL A 129 -11.18 15.17 -4.13
C VAL A 129 -10.41 16.32 -4.75
N GLU A 130 -9.09 16.19 -4.75
CA GLU A 130 -8.12 17.23 -5.12
C GLU A 130 -7.49 16.92 -6.47
N ALA A 131 -7.32 17.94 -7.32
CA ALA A 131 -6.56 17.80 -8.57
C ALA A 131 -5.05 17.88 -8.28
N GLU A 132 -4.33 16.77 -8.44
CA GLU A 132 -2.87 16.72 -8.18
C GLU A 132 -2.06 17.28 -9.35
N ARG A 133 -2.41 16.92 -10.58
CA ARG A 133 -1.65 17.26 -11.78
C ARG A 133 -2.53 17.27 -13.03
N ALA A 134 -1.98 17.80 -14.13
CA ALA A 134 -2.52 17.55 -15.46
C ALA A 134 -2.52 16.03 -15.77
N GLY A 135 -3.54 15.59 -16.48
CA GLY A 135 -3.67 14.22 -16.95
C GLY A 135 -2.67 13.86 -18.05
N VAL A 136 -2.55 12.56 -18.31
CA VAL A 136 -1.87 12.04 -19.49
C VAL A 136 -2.75 12.26 -20.74
N VAL A 137 -4.09 12.20 -20.58
CA VAL A 137 -5.04 12.65 -21.60
C VAL A 137 -5.14 14.18 -21.60
N GLU A 138 -5.15 14.79 -22.79
CA GLU A 138 -5.35 16.24 -22.97
C GLU A 138 -6.73 16.70 -22.45
N ASP A 139 -6.80 17.87 -21.82
CA ASP A 139 -7.95 18.43 -21.09
C ASP A 139 -8.42 17.66 -19.83
N TYR A 140 -7.70 16.62 -19.41
CA TYR A 140 -7.95 15.90 -18.16
C TYR A 140 -7.01 16.35 -17.02
N GLN A 141 -7.42 16.10 -15.78
CA GLN A 141 -6.59 16.20 -14.58
C GLN A 141 -6.56 14.84 -13.87
N LEU A 142 -5.44 14.49 -13.25
CA LEU A 142 -5.42 13.43 -12.24
C LEU A 142 -5.97 14.00 -10.95
N PHE A 143 -7.03 13.37 -10.43
CA PHE A 143 -7.54 13.63 -9.10
C PHE A 143 -7.04 12.57 -8.14
N ARG A 144 -6.67 12.99 -6.93
CA ARG A 144 -6.60 12.14 -5.75
C ARG A 144 -7.89 12.31 -4.97
N ALA A 145 -8.52 11.18 -4.66
CA ALA A 145 -9.84 11.14 -4.06
C ALA A 145 -9.78 10.22 -2.84
N SER A 146 -10.15 10.74 -1.68
CA SER A 146 -10.15 10.01 -0.42
C SER A 146 -11.50 10.15 0.29
N LEU A 147 -11.91 9.06 0.94
CA LEU A 147 -12.92 9.12 2.00
C LEU A 147 -12.30 8.53 3.26
N GLY A 148 -12.24 9.34 4.31
CA GLY A 148 -11.92 8.92 5.67
C GLY A 148 -13.19 8.57 6.45
N VAL A 149 -13.10 7.59 7.35
CA VAL A 149 -14.08 7.36 8.41
C VAL A 149 -13.39 7.53 9.76
N HIS A 150 -13.97 8.36 10.61
CA HIS A 150 -13.47 8.66 11.96
C HIS A 150 -14.59 8.37 12.97
N VAL A 151 -14.33 7.53 13.96
CA VAL A 151 -15.29 7.25 15.03
C VAL A 151 -14.93 8.09 16.25
N VAL A 152 -15.71 9.15 16.46
CA VAL A 152 -15.48 10.21 17.45
C VAL A 152 -16.55 10.14 18.54
N PRO A 153 -16.28 9.49 19.69
CA PRO A 153 -17.15 9.51 20.86
C PRO A 153 -17.36 10.93 21.38
N THR A 154 -18.53 11.14 21.97
CA THR A 154 -18.89 12.36 22.69
C THR A 154 -17.99 12.61 23.91
N GLU A 155 -17.49 11.55 24.55
CA GLU A 155 -16.53 11.61 25.66
C GLU A 155 -15.26 10.79 25.35
N GLY A 156 -14.08 11.37 25.61
CA GLY A 156 -12.78 10.72 25.37
C GLY A 156 -12.15 11.06 24.01
N GLY A 157 -11.16 10.26 23.61
CA GLY A 157 -10.48 10.37 22.32
C GLY A 157 -11.24 9.69 21.18
N GLU A 158 -10.73 9.82 19.96
CA GLU A 158 -11.16 9.00 18.81
C GLU A 158 -10.95 7.50 19.10
N VAL A 159 -11.88 6.64 18.64
CA VAL A 159 -11.76 5.17 18.77
C VAL A 159 -10.81 4.62 17.71
N GLY A 160 -10.86 5.20 16.53
CA GLY A 160 -9.96 4.93 15.41
C GLY A 160 -10.53 5.49 14.11
N SER A 161 -9.71 5.40 13.06
CA SER A 161 -10.03 5.85 11.71
C SER A 161 -9.43 4.94 10.64
N GLU A 162 -9.97 5.05 9.43
CA GLU A 162 -9.48 4.37 8.23
C GLU A 162 -9.73 5.27 7.02
N THR A 163 -8.92 5.17 5.96
CA THR A 163 -9.09 6.01 4.75
C THR A 163 -8.91 5.18 3.48
N ALA A 164 -9.90 5.24 2.60
CA ALA A 164 -9.81 4.66 1.27
C ALA A 164 -9.48 5.75 0.24
N GLU A 165 -8.27 5.69 -0.29
CA GLU A 165 -7.73 6.59 -1.31
C GLU A 165 -7.75 5.92 -2.69
N PHE A 166 -7.99 6.71 -3.73
CA PHE A 166 -7.88 6.33 -5.14
C PHE A 166 -7.31 7.51 -5.95
N THR A 167 -6.70 7.24 -7.10
CA THR A 167 -6.40 8.29 -8.09
C THR A 167 -7.01 7.95 -9.44
N TYR A 168 -7.56 8.96 -10.11
CA TYR A 168 -8.28 8.78 -11.36
C TYR A 168 -8.20 10.01 -12.25
N GLU A 169 -7.97 9.82 -13.55
CA GLU A 169 -8.01 10.96 -14.49
C GLU A 169 -9.47 11.30 -14.85
N ASN A 170 -9.85 12.57 -14.73
CA ASN A 170 -11.20 13.04 -15.04
C ASN A 170 -11.21 14.52 -15.45
N THR A 171 -12.38 15.03 -15.84
CA THR A 171 -12.59 16.46 -16.13
C THR A 171 -13.12 17.25 -14.93
N SER A 172 -13.56 16.57 -13.87
CA SER A 172 -14.06 17.21 -12.64
C SER A 172 -13.98 16.27 -11.43
N ALA A 173 -13.89 16.87 -10.24
CA ALA A 173 -13.97 16.16 -8.96
C ALA A 173 -15.30 15.41 -8.79
N HIS A 174 -16.42 16.01 -9.19
CA HIS A 174 -17.75 15.39 -9.16
C HIS A 174 -17.76 14.04 -9.89
N ASN A 175 -17.29 13.99 -11.13
CA ASN A 175 -17.27 12.76 -11.92
C ASN A 175 -16.36 11.67 -11.31
N VAL A 176 -15.36 12.03 -10.50
CA VAL A 176 -14.50 11.07 -9.77
C VAL A 176 -15.26 10.55 -8.55
N ALA A 177 -15.80 11.45 -7.73
CA ALA A 177 -16.53 11.10 -6.52
C ALA A 177 -17.77 10.22 -6.81
N THR A 178 -18.54 10.53 -7.85
CA THR A 178 -19.68 9.71 -8.29
C THR A 178 -19.24 8.30 -8.70
N GLY A 179 -18.08 8.16 -9.36
CA GLY A 179 -17.54 6.88 -9.79
C GLY A 179 -16.94 6.03 -8.66
N LEU A 180 -16.55 6.65 -7.55
CA LEU A 180 -15.92 5.98 -6.40
C LEU A 180 -16.87 5.71 -5.22
N ARG A 181 -18.03 6.38 -5.16
CA ARG A 181 -19.01 6.29 -4.05
C ARG A 181 -19.25 4.86 -3.56
N ASP A 182 -19.63 3.96 -4.47
CA ASP A 182 -20.01 2.59 -4.13
C ASP A 182 -18.82 1.78 -3.61
N THR A 183 -17.61 2.01 -4.17
CA THR A 183 -16.34 1.40 -3.73
C THR A 183 -15.94 1.91 -2.34
N TRP A 184 -16.02 3.22 -2.09
CA TRP A 184 -15.76 3.81 -0.78
C TRP A 184 -16.70 3.25 0.29
N PHE A 185 -18.00 3.20 0.00
CA PHE A 185 -18.99 2.65 0.91
C PHE A 185 -18.75 1.15 1.21
N ALA A 186 -18.51 0.34 0.19
CA ALA A 186 -18.21 -1.09 0.36
C ALA A 186 -16.95 -1.32 1.21
N THR A 187 -15.93 -0.47 1.05
CA THR A 187 -14.66 -0.55 1.78
C THR A 187 -14.79 -0.11 3.23
N LEU A 188 -15.42 1.05 3.47
CA LEU A 188 -15.33 1.77 4.74
C LEU A 188 -16.52 1.54 5.67
N ALA A 189 -17.72 1.21 5.17
CA ALA A 189 -18.85 0.91 6.05
C ALA A 189 -18.62 -0.31 6.97
N PRO A 190 -17.96 -1.40 6.53
CA PRO A 190 -17.53 -2.48 7.43
C PRO A 190 -16.56 -2.03 8.53
N VAL A 191 -15.69 -1.05 8.23
CA VAL A 191 -14.70 -0.52 9.17
C VAL A 191 -15.37 0.40 10.19
N ALA A 192 -16.21 1.33 9.74
CA ALA A 192 -16.98 2.22 10.61
C ALA A 192 -17.83 1.46 11.62
N ILE A 193 -18.46 0.34 11.21
CA ILE A 193 -19.23 -0.53 12.12
C ILE A 193 -18.30 -1.22 13.14
N ASP A 194 -17.18 -1.80 12.72
CA ASP A 194 -16.23 -2.44 13.64
C ASP A 194 -15.70 -1.44 14.69
N LEU A 195 -15.30 -0.24 14.26
CA LEU A 195 -14.87 0.84 15.15
C LEU A 195 -15.98 1.32 16.10
N LEU A 196 -17.22 1.47 15.63
CA LEU A 196 -18.36 1.81 16.49
C LEU A 196 -18.62 0.73 17.55
N TYR A 197 -18.56 -0.55 17.18
CA TYR A 197 -18.69 -1.66 18.12
C TYR A 197 -17.54 -1.72 19.14
N ARG A 198 -16.32 -1.28 18.79
CA ARG A 198 -15.19 -1.14 19.73
C ARG A 198 -15.31 0.08 20.66
N SER A 199 -16.28 0.98 20.46
CA SER A 199 -16.51 2.14 21.35
C SER A 199 -16.73 1.71 22.80
N PRO A 200 -15.98 2.27 23.79
CA PRO A 200 -16.13 1.91 25.20
C PRO A 200 -17.57 2.06 25.71
N ALA A 201 -18.27 3.12 25.31
CA ALA A 201 -19.64 3.39 25.71
C ALA A 201 -20.63 2.33 25.19
N LEU A 202 -20.39 1.78 24.00
CA LEU A 202 -21.20 0.71 23.43
C LEU A 202 -20.86 -0.66 24.02
N GLN A 203 -19.58 -0.92 24.32
CA GLN A 203 -19.16 -2.13 25.03
C GLN A 203 -19.85 -2.27 26.39
N THR A 204 -20.02 -1.18 27.16
CA THR A 204 -20.80 -1.19 28.41
C THR A 204 -22.28 -1.56 28.21
N VAL A 205 -22.89 -1.18 27.09
CA VAL A 205 -24.28 -1.57 26.76
C VAL A 205 -24.35 -3.04 26.31
N LEU A 206 -23.35 -3.51 25.57
CA LEU A 206 -23.26 -4.89 25.09
C LEU A 206 -22.99 -5.89 26.22
N ASP A 207 -22.31 -5.49 27.30
CA ASP A 207 -22.01 -6.31 28.47
C ASP A 207 -23.28 -6.99 29.04
N PRO A 208 -23.34 -8.35 29.12
CA PRO A 208 -24.49 -9.08 29.64
C PRO A 208 -24.80 -8.80 31.12
N GLU A 209 -23.84 -8.30 31.92
CA GLU A 209 -24.04 -7.95 33.34
C GLU A 209 -24.71 -6.57 33.53
N THR A 210 -24.72 -5.72 32.49
CA THR A 210 -25.37 -4.41 32.54
C THR A 210 -26.89 -4.56 32.63
N SER A 211 -27.47 -4.05 33.73
CA SER A 211 -28.91 -4.01 33.92
C SER A 211 -29.55 -2.98 33.00
N LEU A 212 -30.46 -3.43 32.14
CA LEU A 212 -31.12 -2.60 31.12
C LEU A 212 -32.58 -2.35 31.49
N ALA A 213 -33.05 -1.12 31.25
CA ALA A 213 -34.46 -0.80 31.31
C ALA A 213 -35.24 -1.62 30.26
N SER A 214 -36.46 -2.05 30.60
CA SER A 214 -37.21 -3.05 29.82
C SER A 214 -37.59 -2.58 28.41
N ASP A 215 -37.71 -1.28 28.21
CA ASP A 215 -37.92 -0.59 26.93
C ASP A 215 -36.70 -0.64 26.01
N ARG A 216 -35.49 -0.78 26.56
CA ARG A 216 -34.22 -0.90 25.78
C ARG A 216 -33.77 -2.34 25.55
N MET A 217 -34.43 -3.33 26.17
CA MET A 217 -34.00 -4.74 26.13
C MET A 217 -33.98 -5.32 24.71
N LEU A 218 -35.06 -5.12 23.92
CA LEU A 218 -35.14 -5.62 22.53
C LEU A 218 -34.08 -4.99 21.61
N PHE A 219 -33.76 -3.72 21.86
CA PHE A 219 -32.76 -2.97 21.11
C PHE A 219 -31.34 -3.52 21.36
N VAL A 220 -30.98 -3.76 22.62
CA VAL A 220 -29.66 -4.31 22.97
C VAL A 220 -29.51 -5.78 22.53
N LEU A 221 -30.59 -6.57 22.55
CA LEU A 221 -30.56 -7.93 21.99
C LEU A 221 -30.20 -7.92 20.50
N ASN A 222 -30.81 -7.04 19.69
CA ASN A 222 -30.44 -6.89 18.27
C ASN A 222 -28.97 -6.48 18.09
N LEU A 223 -28.46 -5.55 18.90
CA LEU A 223 -27.04 -5.17 18.86
C LEU A 223 -26.10 -6.34 19.24
N ARG A 224 -26.47 -7.15 20.24
CA ARG A 224 -25.72 -8.36 20.64
C ARG A 224 -25.73 -9.43 19.56
N ASP A 225 -26.87 -9.67 18.89
CA ASP A 225 -26.98 -10.60 17.76
C ASP A 225 -26.06 -10.23 16.58
N LYS A 226 -25.72 -8.94 16.43
CA LYS A 226 -24.74 -8.45 15.43
C LYS A 226 -23.30 -8.44 15.94
N ALA A 227 -23.08 -8.35 17.25
CA ALA A 227 -21.74 -8.22 17.85
C ALA A 227 -20.81 -9.40 17.50
N ASP A 228 -21.35 -10.61 17.36
CA ASP A 228 -20.58 -11.80 16.99
C ASP A 228 -20.06 -11.75 15.55
N LEU A 229 -20.86 -11.21 14.60
CA LEU A 229 -20.43 -10.98 13.21
C LEU A 229 -19.28 -9.95 13.16
N VAL A 230 -19.42 -8.87 13.93
CA VAL A 230 -18.39 -7.84 14.02
C VAL A 230 -17.11 -8.44 14.61
N ARG A 231 -17.19 -9.15 15.74
CA ARG A 231 -16.02 -9.81 16.37
C ARG A 231 -15.31 -10.75 15.40
N ALA A 232 -16.04 -11.54 14.61
CA ALA A 232 -15.47 -12.42 13.60
C ALA A 232 -14.77 -11.66 12.44
N ARG A 233 -15.18 -10.43 12.14
CA ARG A 233 -14.42 -9.51 11.27
C ARG A 233 -13.19 -8.97 12.00
N SER A 234 -13.34 -8.46 13.23
CA SER A 234 -12.24 -7.91 14.05
C SER A 234 -11.06 -8.87 14.14
N THR A 235 -11.30 -10.15 14.43
CA THR A 235 -10.26 -11.19 14.51
C THR A 235 -9.51 -11.39 13.19
N ARG A 236 -10.18 -11.30 12.02
CA ARG A 236 -9.54 -11.43 10.70
C ARG A 236 -8.65 -10.23 10.37
N VAL A 237 -9.12 -9.02 10.70
CA VAL A 237 -8.33 -7.78 10.58
C VAL A 237 -7.08 -7.85 11.46
N GLU A 238 -7.22 -8.30 12.70
CA GLU A 238 -6.11 -8.43 13.65
C GLU A 238 -5.10 -9.51 13.25
N ALA A 239 -5.57 -10.63 12.71
CA ALA A 239 -4.72 -11.68 12.14
C ALA A 239 -3.91 -11.17 10.95
N TYR A 240 -4.55 -10.46 10.01
CA TYR A 240 -3.84 -9.84 8.87
C TYR A 240 -2.83 -8.78 9.33
N ALA A 241 -3.20 -7.92 10.27
CA ALA A 241 -2.29 -6.92 10.83
C ALA A 241 -1.09 -7.57 11.56
N GLN A 242 -1.27 -8.72 12.21
CA GLN A 242 -0.18 -9.48 12.80
C GLN A 242 0.72 -10.09 11.72
N TYR A 243 0.13 -10.70 10.69
CA TYR A 243 0.84 -11.25 9.54
C TYR A 243 1.74 -10.20 8.84
N VAL A 244 1.27 -8.95 8.71
CA VAL A 244 2.09 -7.85 8.17
C VAL A 244 3.26 -7.52 9.10
N ARG A 245 3.04 -7.39 10.42
CA ARG A 245 4.11 -7.14 11.41
C ARG A 245 5.18 -8.24 11.42
N ASP A 246 4.76 -9.50 11.34
CA ASP A 246 5.68 -10.64 11.27
C ASP A 246 6.51 -10.59 9.99
N GLY A 247 5.91 -10.19 8.87
CA GLY A 247 6.58 -9.95 7.60
C GLY A 247 7.62 -8.82 7.60
N ILE A 248 7.31 -7.68 8.21
CA ILE A 248 8.27 -6.57 8.37
C ILE A 248 9.49 -7.07 9.17
N THR A 249 9.21 -7.85 10.22
CA THR A 249 10.24 -8.45 11.09
C THR A 249 11.05 -9.53 10.36
N GLU A 250 10.42 -10.33 9.51
CA GLU A 250 11.07 -11.29 8.60
C GLU A 250 12.02 -10.56 7.64
N GLY A 251 11.52 -9.59 6.87
CA GLY A 251 12.29 -8.81 5.90
C GLY A 251 13.54 -8.17 6.51
N ALA A 252 13.39 -7.50 7.65
CA ALA A 252 14.52 -6.91 8.39
C ALA A 252 15.55 -7.95 8.87
N ARG A 253 15.13 -9.17 9.21
CA ARG A 253 16.04 -10.28 9.58
C ARG A 253 16.73 -10.94 8.40
N THR A 254 16.18 -10.86 7.18
CA THR A 254 16.81 -11.50 6.00
C THR A 254 18.11 -10.83 5.55
N GLY A 255 18.47 -9.66 6.10
CA GLY A 255 19.78 -9.00 5.88
C GLY A 255 20.96 -9.77 6.49
N THR A 256 21.09 -11.06 6.19
CA THR A 256 22.13 -11.96 6.74
C THR A 256 23.41 -11.88 5.92
N GLY A 257 24.09 -10.74 6.04
CA GLY A 257 25.48 -10.48 5.64
C GLY A 257 25.95 -9.24 6.41
N GLU A 258 27.24 -9.12 6.73
CA GLU A 258 27.72 -8.01 7.59
C GLU A 258 27.42 -6.61 7.01
N ASP A 259 27.28 -6.52 5.68
CA ASP A 259 27.05 -5.28 4.92
C ASP A 259 25.73 -5.27 4.11
N ILE A 260 24.74 -6.14 4.41
CA ILE A 260 23.44 -6.16 3.70
C ILE A 260 22.36 -5.48 4.54
N HIS A 261 21.75 -4.45 3.96
CA HIS A 261 20.63 -3.73 4.54
C HIS A 261 19.35 -4.02 3.76
N CYS A 262 18.21 -4.16 4.46
CA CYS A 262 16.90 -4.37 3.85
C CYS A 262 15.83 -3.53 4.55
N PHE A 263 14.91 -2.95 3.77
CA PHE A 263 13.81 -2.10 4.23
C PHE A 263 12.55 -2.31 3.37
N GLY A 264 11.37 -2.16 3.98
CA GLY A 264 10.09 -2.11 3.27
C GLY A 264 8.92 -2.67 4.06
N ASP A 265 7.70 -2.38 3.62
CA ASP A 265 6.47 -2.97 4.12
C ASP A 265 6.01 -4.08 3.15
N PRO A 266 5.94 -5.37 3.57
CA PRO A 266 5.47 -6.46 2.72
C PRO A 266 4.01 -6.31 2.28
N ALA A 267 3.19 -5.54 2.99
CA ALA A 267 1.81 -5.21 2.57
C ALA A 267 1.77 -4.17 1.45
N ARG A 268 2.84 -3.37 1.31
CA ARG A 268 3.04 -2.37 0.25
C ARG A 268 4.31 -2.67 -0.54
N PRO A 269 4.37 -3.83 -1.25
CA PRO A 269 5.62 -4.35 -1.75
C PRO A 269 6.27 -3.43 -2.80
N TRP A 270 7.56 -3.16 -2.61
CA TRP A 270 8.35 -2.35 -3.51
C TRP A 270 9.12 -3.23 -4.50
N SER A 271 8.87 -3.00 -5.79
CA SER A 271 9.61 -3.63 -6.89
C SER A 271 10.68 -2.65 -7.37
N LEU A 272 11.95 -3.01 -7.31
CA LEU A 272 13.05 -2.15 -7.74
C LEU A 272 13.04 -1.99 -9.26
N VAL A 273 13.09 -0.74 -9.74
CA VAL A 273 13.04 -0.42 -11.18
C VAL A 273 14.19 0.45 -11.65
N GLY A 274 15.04 0.93 -10.74
CA GLY A 274 16.26 1.69 -11.06
C GLY A 274 17.00 2.22 -9.83
N MET A 275 18.17 2.83 -10.07
CA MET A 275 19.02 3.46 -9.06
C MET A 275 19.67 4.72 -9.64
N SER A 276 19.85 5.76 -8.82
CA SER A 276 20.54 7.00 -9.20
C SER A 276 22.02 6.77 -9.56
N PRO A 277 22.66 7.66 -10.35
CA PRO A 277 24.05 7.50 -10.77
C PRO A 277 25.05 7.32 -9.63
N ASP A 278 24.79 7.94 -8.48
CA ASP A 278 25.63 7.94 -7.28
C ASP A 278 25.31 6.80 -6.29
N GLY A 279 24.19 6.08 -6.49
CA GLY A 279 23.69 5.06 -5.59
C GLY A 279 22.96 5.56 -4.36
N ALA A 280 22.75 6.87 -4.18
CA ALA A 280 22.09 7.41 -2.98
C ALA A 280 20.57 7.20 -2.97
N THR A 281 19.94 7.08 -4.14
CA THR A 281 18.48 6.95 -4.29
C THR A 281 18.15 5.75 -5.16
N VAL A 282 17.20 4.92 -4.75
CA VAL A 282 16.56 3.94 -5.64
C VAL A 282 15.23 4.44 -6.17
N VAL A 283 14.81 3.91 -7.30
CA VAL A 283 13.48 4.10 -7.87
C VAL A 283 12.73 2.78 -7.75
N VAL A 284 11.59 2.80 -7.07
CA VAL A 284 10.75 1.62 -6.87
C VAL A 284 9.35 1.86 -7.41
N GLN A 285 8.70 0.80 -7.86
CA GLN A 285 7.26 0.76 -8.08
C GLN A 285 6.59 0.11 -6.87
N GLU A 286 5.67 0.84 -6.25
CA GLU A 286 4.77 0.38 -5.22
C GLU A 286 3.43 -0.01 -5.88
N SER A 287 3.11 -1.30 -5.82
CA SER A 287 1.85 -1.89 -6.29
C SER A 287 1.29 -2.75 -5.16
N TYR A 288 0.11 -2.43 -4.65
CA TYR A 288 -0.48 -3.11 -3.49
C TYR A 288 -2.00 -3.19 -3.54
N ARG A 289 -2.57 -4.03 -2.67
CA ARG A 289 -4.00 -4.26 -2.53
C ARG A 289 -4.38 -4.27 -1.07
N ASN A 290 -5.44 -3.55 -0.72
CA ASN A 290 -5.95 -3.52 0.65
C ASN A 290 -7.10 -4.53 0.80
N PRO A 291 -7.04 -5.46 1.77
CA PRO A 291 -8.09 -6.45 1.96
C PRO A 291 -9.35 -5.82 2.56
N VAL A 292 -10.50 -6.12 1.97
CA VAL A 292 -11.82 -5.75 2.48
C VAL A 292 -12.44 -6.96 3.18
N PHE A 293 -12.27 -7.00 4.50
CA PHE A 293 -12.93 -7.99 5.34
C PHE A 293 -14.41 -7.62 5.53
N ARG A 294 -15.30 -8.39 4.91
CA ARG A 294 -16.75 -8.20 5.05
C ARG A 294 -17.26 -8.58 6.44
N LEU A 295 -18.33 -7.91 6.88
CA LEU A 295 -19.07 -8.28 8.10
C LEU A 295 -19.87 -9.57 7.91
N ASP A 296 -20.31 -9.83 6.68
CA ASP A 296 -21.05 -10.98 6.22
C ASP A 296 -20.19 -11.83 5.26
N GLY A 297 -19.93 -13.09 5.64
CA GLY A 297 -19.16 -14.03 4.83
C GLY A 297 -17.67 -14.16 5.19
N LEU A 298 -17.05 -15.22 4.68
CA LEU A 298 -15.63 -15.56 4.89
C LEU A 298 -14.73 -15.10 3.73
N GLU A 299 -15.30 -14.69 2.60
CA GLU A 299 -14.55 -14.24 1.42
C GLU A 299 -13.88 -12.88 1.70
N THR A 300 -12.61 -12.78 1.32
CA THR A 300 -11.83 -11.54 1.34
C THR A 300 -11.92 -10.89 -0.03
N GLU A 301 -12.51 -9.69 -0.10
CA GLU A 301 -12.45 -8.84 -1.28
C GLU A 301 -11.19 -7.95 -1.22
N TRP A 302 -10.86 -7.26 -2.30
CA TRP A 302 -9.69 -6.38 -2.37
C TRP A 302 -10.06 -5.05 -3.01
N THR A 303 -9.56 -3.95 -2.46
CA THR A 303 -9.40 -2.70 -3.20
C THR A 303 -8.01 -2.61 -3.79
N GLU A 304 -7.90 -1.80 -4.84
CA GLU A 304 -6.65 -1.46 -5.51
C GLU A 304 -6.41 0.05 -5.30
N PRO A 305 -5.66 0.44 -4.23
CA PRO A 305 -5.27 1.83 -3.98
C PRO A 305 -4.34 2.38 -5.08
N PRO A 306 -3.96 3.68 -5.03
CA PRO A 306 -3.10 4.27 -6.04
C PRO A 306 -1.73 3.61 -6.08
N GLU A 307 -1.40 3.00 -7.21
CA GLU A 307 -0.03 2.57 -7.46
C GLU A 307 0.87 3.79 -7.68
N SER A 308 2.13 3.67 -7.26
CA SER A 308 3.07 4.79 -7.29
C SER A 308 4.46 4.38 -7.76
N ILE A 309 5.12 5.29 -8.48
CA ILE A 309 6.59 5.24 -8.64
C ILE A 309 7.16 6.20 -7.59
N LEU A 310 8.10 5.69 -6.79
CA LEU A 310 8.69 6.38 -5.66
C LEU A 310 10.21 6.49 -5.86
N ALA A 311 10.78 7.64 -5.50
CA ALA A 311 12.20 7.80 -5.25
C ALA A 311 12.45 7.62 -3.75
N VAL A 312 13.32 6.68 -3.38
CA VAL A 312 13.63 6.34 -2.00
C VAL A 312 15.09 6.65 -1.73
N ASP A 313 15.36 7.60 -0.85
CA ASP A 313 16.70 7.81 -0.29
C ASP A 313 17.06 6.57 0.53
N ILE A 314 18.21 5.95 0.23
CA ILE A 314 18.63 4.71 0.87
C ILE A 314 18.99 4.91 2.35
N GLU A 315 19.45 6.11 2.72
CA GLU A 315 19.82 6.44 4.11
C GLU A 315 18.59 6.90 4.93
N HIS A 316 17.50 7.30 4.25
CA HIS A 316 16.22 7.74 4.83
C HIS A 316 15.00 7.09 4.14
N PRO A 317 14.91 5.74 4.10
CA PRO A 317 13.95 5.03 3.27
C PRO A 317 12.51 5.11 3.80
N GLU A 318 12.30 5.61 5.02
CA GLU A 318 10.99 5.86 5.61
C GLU A 318 10.28 7.13 5.07
N GLN A 319 10.97 7.94 4.25
CA GLN A 319 10.43 9.15 3.63
C GLN A 319 10.45 9.10 2.09
N PRO A 320 9.79 8.12 1.45
CA PRO A 320 9.80 7.98 0.00
C PRO A 320 9.09 9.16 -0.69
N ARG A 321 9.75 9.76 -1.69
CA ARG A 321 9.22 10.86 -2.49
C ARG A 321 8.45 10.32 -3.69
N ARG A 322 7.14 10.60 -3.76
CA ARG A 322 6.29 10.18 -4.89
C ARG A 322 6.70 10.91 -6.17
N LEU A 323 7.00 10.16 -7.24
CA LEU A 323 7.32 10.66 -8.57
C LEU A 323 6.10 10.65 -9.50
N LEU A 324 5.29 9.59 -9.40
CA LEU A 324 4.06 9.42 -10.17
C LEU A 324 3.05 8.65 -9.32
N SER A 325 1.79 9.08 -9.36
CA SER A 325 0.64 8.29 -8.93
C SER A 325 -0.29 8.03 -10.11
N VAL A 326 -0.90 6.85 -10.12
CA VAL A 326 -1.97 6.41 -11.03
C VAL A 326 -2.92 5.47 -10.29
N GLY A 327 -4.07 5.17 -10.89
CA GLY A 327 -4.90 4.05 -10.41
C GLY A 327 -4.10 2.75 -10.45
N HIS A 328 -3.75 2.29 -11.65
CA HIS A 328 -2.98 1.06 -11.85
C HIS A 328 -1.96 1.18 -13.00
N PHE A 329 -0.76 0.65 -12.78
CA PHE A 329 0.14 0.23 -13.85
C PHE A 329 -0.31 -1.15 -14.38
N TYR A 330 0.13 -1.53 -15.58
CA TYR A 330 -0.09 -2.90 -16.09
C TYR A 330 1.20 -3.64 -16.46
N THR A 331 2.35 -3.01 -16.24
CA THR A 331 3.70 -3.57 -16.27
C THR A 331 4.53 -2.90 -15.18
N LEU A 332 5.70 -3.47 -14.88
CA LEU A 332 6.70 -2.78 -14.06
C LEU A 332 7.32 -1.64 -14.86
N ALA A 333 7.60 -0.52 -14.18
CA ALA A 333 8.44 0.54 -14.69
C ALA A 333 9.86 0.04 -15.03
N GLU A 334 10.53 0.70 -15.98
CA GLU A 334 11.96 0.51 -16.24
C GLU A 334 12.65 1.86 -16.31
N THR A 335 13.88 1.98 -15.79
CA THR A 335 14.69 3.20 -15.92
C THR A 335 15.65 3.21 -17.11
N SER A 336 16.14 4.40 -17.44
CA SER A 336 17.29 4.60 -18.31
C SER A 336 18.55 3.95 -17.70
N PRO A 337 19.59 3.67 -18.49
CA PRO A 337 20.83 3.03 -18.00
C PRO A 337 21.57 3.81 -16.90
N ASP A 338 21.32 5.11 -16.77
CA ASP A 338 21.85 5.99 -15.73
C ASP A 338 20.83 6.33 -14.63
N GLY A 339 19.63 5.73 -14.67
CA GLY A 339 18.59 5.94 -13.66
C GLY A 339 17.97 7.34 -13.61
N ALA A 340 18.34 8.25 -14.52
CA ALA A 340 17.85 9.62 -14.55
C ALA A 340 16.38 9.74 -14.99
N TRP A 341 15.89 8.75 -15.74
CA TRP A 341 14.53 8.70 -16.26
C TRP A 341 13.89 7.35 -15.99
N ALA A 342 12.62 7.34 -15.60
CA ALA A 342 11.77 6.14 -15.56
C ALA A 342 10.76 6.16 -16.71
N SER A 343 10.36 4.98 -17.18
CA SER A 343 9.24 4.78 -18.09
C SER A 343 8.14 4.00 -17.38
N ALA A 344 6.88 4.30 -17.69
CA ALA A 344 5.72 3.65 -17.08
C ALA A 344 4.61 3.42 -18.10
N ALA A 345 3.97 2.25 -18.03
CA ALA A 345 2.79 1.92 -18.83
C ALA A 345 1.56 1.72 -17.92
N LEU A 346 0.53 2.52 -18.19
CA LEU A 346 -0.56 2.82 -17.25
C LEU A 346 -1.90 3.00 -17.98
N PHE A 347 -3.01 2.99 -17.25
CA PHE A 347 -4.32 3.37 -17.81
C PHE A 347 -4.66 4.83 -17.51
N ALA A 348 -4.74 5.65 -18.56
CA ALA A 348 -5.28 7.00 -18.50
C ALA A 348 -6.71 6.95 -19.06
N ARG A 349 -7.74 7.17 -18.22
CA ARG A 349 -9.16 7.00 -18.61
C ARG A 349 -9.53 5.60 -19.16
N GLY A 350 -8.79 4.56 -18.76
CA GLY A 350 -8.93 3.22 -19.34
C GLY A 350 -8.30 3.05 -20.74
N VAL A 351 -7.74 4.12 -21.33
CA VAL A 351 -6.88 4.05 -22.51
C VAL A 351 -5.47 3.69 -22.06
N PRO A 352 -4.81 2.68 -22.66
CA PRO A 352 -3.41 2.39 -22.34
C PRO A 352 -2.53 3.57 -22.76
N ALA A 353 -1.63 3.97 -21.88
CA ALA A 353 -0.70 5.07 -22.11
C ALA A 353 0.72 4.66 -21.73
N LEU A 354 1.69 5.37 -22.32
CA LEU A 354 3.12 5.19 -22.09
C LEU A 354 3.73 6.57 -21.81
N VAL A 355 4.44 6.70 -20.70
CA VAL A 355 5.07 7.96 -20.28
C VAL A 355 6.54 7.75 -19.88
N SER A 356 7.35 8.80 -20.01
CA SER A 356 8.64 8.93 -19.34
C SER A 356 8.56 10.04 -18.31
N LEU A 357 9.28 9.88 -17.20
CA LEU A 357 9.36 10.86 -16.13
C LEU A 357 10.78 10.96 -15.55
N SER A 358 11.18 12.15 -15.13
CA SER A 358 12.46 12.36 -14.45
C SER A 358 12.39 11.74 -13.05
N THR A 359 13.43 11.03 -12.65
CA THR A 359 13.52 10.44 -11.30
C THR A 359 13.89 11.48 -10.24
N SER A 360 14.37 12.66 -10.66
CA SER A 360 14.72 13.77 -9.77
C SER A 360 13.50 14.52 -9.23
N ASP A 361 12.41 14.63 -9.98
CA ASP A 361 11.26 15.49 -9.64
C ASP A 361 9.89 14.99 -10.14
N GLY A 362 9.83 13.90 -10.92
CA GLY A 362 8.59 13.37 -11.49
C GLY A 362 8.10 14.08 -12.75
N THR A 363 8.84 15.06 -13.28
CA THR A 363 8.44 15.80 -14.49
C THR A 363 8.35 14.88 -15.71
N PHE A 364 7.26 14.96 -16.48
CA PHE A 364 7.11 14.18 -17.70
C PHE A 364 8.09 14.65 -18.79
N GLY A 365 8.85 13.72 -19.35
CA GLY A 365 9.66 13.96 -20.55
C GLY A 365 8.79 13.84 -21.80
N THR A 366 8.16 12.68 -21.97
CA THR A 366 7.24 12.42 -23.07
C THR A 366 6.07 11.51 -22.67
N ARG A 367 4.99 11.56 -23.45
CA ARG A 367 3.71 10.91 -23.16
C ARG A 367 2.99 10.52 -24.45
N TRP A 368 2.42 9.31 -24.49
CA TRP A 368 1.59 8.84 -25.60
C TRP A 368 0.39 8.04 -25.10
N LEU A 369 -0.76 8.28 -25.76
CA LEU A 369 -1.91 7.41 -25.70
C LEU A 369 -1.78 6.35 -26.79
N LEU A 370 -2.10 5.11 -26.46
CA LEU A 370 -2.04 3.96 -27.37
C LEU A 370 -3.46 3.56 -27.81
N GLU A 371 -3.54 2.69 -28.80
CA GLU A 371 -4.83 2.12 -29.22
C GLU A 371 -5.53 1.38 -28.07
N THR A 372 -6.86 1.46 -28.03
CA THR A 372 -7.66 0.75 -27.02
C THR A 372 -7.37 -0.76 -27.05
N GLY A 373 -7.17 -1.33 -25.86
CA GLY A 373 -6.82 -2.75 -25.70
C GLY A 373 -5.35 -3.10 -25.99
N GLU A 374 -4.49 -2.13 -26.34
CA GLU A 374 -3.06 -2.38 -26.47
C GLU A 374 -2.39 -2.65 -25.11
N ARG A 375 -1.26 -3.33 -25.13
CA ARG A 375 -0.39 -3.56 -23.97
C ARG A 375 1.06 -3.41 -24.39
N VAL A 376 1.90 -3.06 -23.42
CA VAL A 376 3.33 -2.75 -23.62
C VAL A 376 4.16 -3.68 -22.72
N PRO A 377 4.36 -4.96 -23.07
CA PRO A 377 5.14 -5.93 -22.27
C PRO A 377 6.64 -5.62 -22.11
N PHE A 378 7.16 -4.57 -22.74
CA PHE A 378 8.52 -4.05 -22.56
C PHE A 378 8.55 -2.58 -22.93
N HIS A 379 9.13 -1.73 -22.10
CA HIS A 379 9.35 -0.32 -22.38
C HIS A 379 10.58 0.21 -21.62
N GLN A 380 11.43 0.98 -22.28
CA GLN A 380 12.60 1.60 -21.65
C GLN A 380 12.77 3.04 -22.14
N PRO A 381 13.05 4.02 -21.27
CA PRO A 381 13.23 5.41 -21.67
C PRO A 381 14.65 5.61 -22.21
N SER A 382 14.80 6.57 -23.13
CA SER A 382 16.12 7.06 -23.52
C SER A 382 16.82 7.77 -22.35
N PRO A 383 18.17 7.88 -22.37
CA PRO A 383 18.91 8.56 -21.29
C PRO A 383 18.63 10.07 -21.14
N ASP A 384 17.92 10.69 -22.09
CA ASP A 384 17.45 12.09 -22.03
C ASP A 384 15.93 12.21 -21.77
N GLY A 385 15.24 11.07 -21.60
CA GLY A 385 13.80 10.99 -21.35
C GLY A 385 12.90 11.40 -22.51
N GLN A 386 13.45 11.83 -23.65
CA GLN A 386 12.66 12.37 -24.77
C GLN A 386 12.03 11.29 -25.64
N ALA A 387 12.57 10.08 -25.59
CA ALA A 387 12.10 8.93 -26.32
C ALA A 387 11.86 7.71 -25.42
N ILE A 388 11.04 6.79 -25.89
CA ILE A 388 10.81 5.49 -25.25
C ILE A 388 10.89 4.42 -26.33
N LEU A 389 11.75 3.41 -26.13
CA LEU A 389 11.70 2.16 -26.90
C LEU A 389 10.65 1.28 -26.24
N ALA A 390 9.69 0.76 -27.00
CA ALA A 390 8.74 -0.19 -26.46
C ALA A 390 8.28 -1.25 -27.47
N ARG A 391 7.81 -2.36 -26.92
CA ARG A 391 7.19 -3.45 -27.67
C ARG A 391 5.70 -3.45 -27.38
N LEU A 392 4.89 -3.18 -28.38
CA LEU A 392 3.44 -3.40 -28.36
C LEU A 392 3.12 -4.89 -28.48
N GLN A 393 2.10 -5.36 -27.76
CA GLN A 393 1.62 -6.74 -27.83
C GLN A 393 1.09 -7.10 -29.22
N ARG A 394 0.37 -6.18 -29.88
CA ARG A 394 -0.16 -6.37 -31.24
C ARG A 394 0.66 -5.65 -32.32
N GLY A 395 1.18 -4.45 -31.99
CA GLY A 395 1.77 -3.55 -32.99
C GLY A 395 3.23 -3.83 -33.39
N GLY A 396 4.00 -4.58 -32.59
CA GLY A 396 5.45 -4.76 -32.81
C GLY A 396 6.31 -3.76 -32.03
N TRP A 397 7.51 -3.46 -32.54
CA TRP A 397 8.49 -2.60 -31.86
C TRP A 397 8.51 -1.18 -32.45
N TYR A 398 8.50 -0.17 -31.58
CA TYR A 398 8.64 1.23 -31.98
C TYR A 398 9.56 1.98 -31.02
N ILE A 399 10.13 3.07 -31.54
CA ILE A 399 10.63 4.18 -30.73
C ILE A 399 9.61 5.29 -30.86
N TRP A 400 9.10 5.77 -29.73
CA TRP A 400 8.32 6.99 -29.70
C TRP A 400 9.24 8.15 -29.34
N ASP A 401 9.24 9.23 -30.13
CA ASP A 401 10.05 10.45 -29.91
C ASP A 401 9.26 11.68 -30.40
N ARG A 402 9.11 12.69 -29.53
CA ARG A 402 8.53 14.02 -29.84
C ARG A 402 7.28 13.99 -30.75
N GLY A 403 6.29 13.18 -30.36
CA GLY A 403 5.01 13.03 -31.10
C GLY A 403 5.04 12.08 -32.29
N ASN A 404 6.19 11.50 -32.65
CA ASN A 404 6.32 10.48 -33.69
C ASN A 404 6.38 9.08 -33.08
N ALA A 405 5.85 8.09 -33.79
CA ALA A 405 6.05 6.67 -33.52
C ALA A 405 6.81 6.05 -34.71
N LEU A 406 8.08 5.71 -34.50
CA LEU A 406 8.99 5.20 -35.51
C LEU A 406 9.08 3.67 -35.38
N PRO A 407 8.62 2.88 -36.36
CA PRO A 407 8.72 1.43 -36.31
C PRO A 407 10.18 1.00 -36.41
N VAL A 408 10.60 0.07 -35.56
CA VAL A 408 11.97 -0.48 -35.59
C VAL A 408 11.96 -2.00 -35.81
N PRO A 409 13.06 -2.57 -36.32
CA PRO A 409 13.15 -4.02 -36.49
C PRO A 409 12.94 -4.76 -35.17
N SER A 410 12.35 -5.96 -35.24
CA SER A 410 12.14 -6.79 -34.05
C SER A 410 13.47 -7.14 -33.40
N ILE A 411 13.79 -6.42 -32.35
CA ILE A 411 14.99 -6.56 -31.53
C ILE A 411 14.69 -7.43 -30.30
N ARG A 412 15.67 -8.17 -29.81
CA ARG A 412 15.54 -9.01 -28.61
C ARG A 412 16.62 -8.68 -27.60
N SER A 413 16.30 -8.86 -26.32
CA SER A 413 17.21 -8.55 -25.20
C SER A 413 17.80 -7.15 -25.33
N SER A 414 16.94 -6.20 -25.72
CA SER A 414 17.33 -4.84 -26.08
C SER A 414 17.56 -3.97 -24.85
N ARG A 415 18.57 -3.12 -24.90
CA ARG A 415 18.82 -2.08 -23.89
C ARG A 415 19.30 -0.80 -24.57
N PHE A 416 18.90 0.35 -24.05
CA PHE A 416 19.62 1.59 -24.31
C PHE A 416 21.05 1.49 -23.73
N VAL A 417 22.02 2.08 -24.42
CA VAL A 417 23.39 2.28 -23.96
C VAL A 417 23.83 3.69 -24.31
N ARG A 418 24.77 4.25 -23.55
CA ARG A 418 25.43 5.52 -23.85
C ARG A 418 26.81 5.22 -24.42
N LEU A 419 27.07 5.61 -25.66
CA LEU A 419 28.37 5.49 -26.28
C LEU A 419 29.39 6.45 -25.64
N PRO A 420 30.71 6.23 -25.79
CA PRO A 420 31.75 7.17 -25.34
C PRO A 420 31.64 8.58 -25.91
N SER A 421 30.97 8.74 -27.06
CA SER A 421 30.60 10.04 -27.65
C SER A 421 29.51 10.81 -26.87
N GLY A 422 28.93 10.19 -25.83
CA GLY A 422 27.73 10.65 -25.12
C GLY A 422 26.41 10.28 -25.79
N GLU A 423 26.46 9.72 -27.01
CA GLU A 423 25.27 9.45 -27.82
C GLU A 423 24.52 8.20 -27.37
N GLY A 424 23.19 8.25 -27.37
CA GLY A 424 22.34 7.10 -27.07
C GLY A 424 22.22 6.13 -28.26
N ARG A 425 22.35 4.83 -28.01
CA ARG A 425 22.00 3.75 -28.95
C ARG A 425 21.11 2.73 -28.27
N ILE A 426 20.28 2.06 -29.05
CA ILE A 426 19.63 0.82 -28.63
C ILE A 426 20.48 -0.33 -29.16
N VAL A 427 20.84 -1.26 -28.27
CA VAL A 427 21.60 -2.46 -28.62
C VAL A 427 20.79 -3.70 -28.26
N GLY A 428 20.84 -4.73 -29.12
CA GLY A 428 20.17 -6.00 -28.89
C GLY A 428 20.34 -6.95 -30.09
N GLU A 429 19.65 -8.09 -30.08
CA GLU A 429 19.76 -9.08 -31.16
C GLU A 429 18.71 -8.82 -32.26
N VAL A 430 19.17 -8.72 -33.51
CA VAL A 430 18.33 -8.75 -34.70
C VAL A 430 18.83 -9.86 -35.63
N ARG A 431 18.01 -10.89 -35.84
CA ARG A 431 18.31 -12.02 -36.76
C ARG A 431 19.65 -12.74 -36.47
N GLY A 432 20.02 -12.92 -35.19
CA GLY A 432 21.28 -13.58 -34.80
C GLY A 432 22.54 -12.71 -34.95
N GLN A 433 22.39 -11.41 -35.21
CA GLN A 433 23.45 -10.42 -35.13
C GLN A 433 23.18 -9.52 -33.93
N LEU A 434 24.24 -9.04 -33.28
CA LEU A 434 24.10 -7.85 -32.45
C LEU A 434 23.75 -6.70 -33.41
N ALA A 435 22.89 -5.77 -32.99
CA ALA A 435 22.50 -4.63 -33.81
C ALA A 435 22.49 -3.37 -32.95
N PHE A 436 23.00 -2.28 -33.51
CA PHE A 436 22.91 -0.94 -32.95
C PHE A 436 21.89 -0.17 -33.76
N VAL A 437 20.90 0.39 -33.06
CA VAL A 437 19.80 1.17 -33.66
C VAL A 437 19.85 2.56 -33.05
N GLU A 438 19.84 3.57 -33.90
CA GLU A 438 19.67 4.97 -33.50
C GLU A 438 18.28 5.20 -32.90
N PRO A 439 18.11 6.26 -32.06
CA PRO A 439 16.78 6.77 -31.70
C PRO A 439 15.88 7.09 -32.92
N SER A 440 16.49 7.38 -34.08
CA SER A 440 15.81 7.58 -35.37
C SER A 440 15.19 6.30 -35.98
N GLY A 441 15.46 5.13 -35.41
CA GLY A 441 15.13 3.81 -35.96
C GLY A 441 16.08 3.31 -37.05
N ARG A 442 17.08 4.12 -37.47
CA ARG A 442 18.12 3.69 -38.41
C ARG A 442 19.02 2.65 -37.75
N GLN A 443 19.32 1.55 -38.47
CA GLN A 443 20.35 0.60 -38.04
C GLN A 443 21.73 1.05 -38.51
N ASP A 444 22.74 0.84 -37.69
CA ASP A 444 24.13 0.97 -38.09
C ASP A 444 24.60 -0.31 -38.83
N GLU A 445 25.49 -0.11 -39.80
CA GLU A 445 25.95 -1.11 -40.79
C GLU A 445 26.67 -2.33 -40.17
N PRO A 446 26.83 -3.46 -40.91
CA PRO A 446 26.60 -4.79 -40.33
C PRO A 446 27.56 -5.16 -39.19
N TRP A 447 26.96 -5.31 -38.02
CA TRP A 447 27.55 -5.76 -36.78
C TRP A 447 27.77 -7.30 -36.75
N PRO A 448 28.62 -7.80 -35.82
CA PRO A 448 29.06 -9.19 -35.85
C PRO A 448 27.90 -10.17 -35.63
N ARG A 449 27.98 -11.32 -36.31
CA ARG A 449 27.14 -12.48 -35.98
C ARG A 449 27.53 -12.99 -34.61
N LEU A 450 26.53 -13.22 -33.77
CA LEU A 450 26.76 -13.82 -32.47
C LEU A 450 26.99 -15.33 -32.64
N PRO A 451 28.02 -15.92 -32.00
CA PRO A 451 28.25 -17.37 -32.05
C PRO A 451 27.18 -18.16 -31.30
N HIS A 452 26.45 -17.49 -30.40
CA HIS A 452 25.42 -18.02 -29.52
C HIS A 452 24.27 -17.00 -29.40
N PRO A 453 23.03 -17.42 -29.06
CA PRO A 453 21.92 -16.49 -28.86
C PRO A 453 22.23 -15.44 -27.78
N LEU A 454 21.78 -14.20 -27.99
CA LEU A 454 21.92 -13.15 -26.98
C LEU A 454 21.01 -13.47 -25.79
N HIS A 455 21.57 -13.51 -24.59
CA HIS A 455 20.78 -13.56 -23.38
C HIS A 455 20.35 -12.16 -22.96
N GLU A 456 21.32 -11.24 -22.78
CA GLU A 456 21.11 -9.90 -22.22
C GLU A 456 22.24 -8.94 -22.67
N VAL A 457 21.91 -7.66 -22.83
CA VAL A 457 22.89 -6.57 -22.95
C VAL A 457 23.16 -6.02 -21.55
N LEU A 458 24.39 -6.20 -21.07
CA LEU A 458 24.79 -5.89 -19.69
C LEU A 458 25.13 -4.40 -19.51
N GLY A 459 25.41 -3.68 -20.60
CA GLY A 459 25.74 -2.25 -20.59
C GLY A 459 27.08 -1.97 -21.28
N THR A 460 27.65 -0.81 -20.99
CA THR A 460 28.90 -0.30 -21.59
C THR A 460 30.02 -0.22 -20.58
N VAL A 461 31.21 -0.68 -20.98
CA VAL A 461 32.44 -0.58 -20.18
C VAL A 461 33.64 -0.41 -21.12
N ASN A 462 34.55 0.52 -20.82
CA ASN A 462 35.83 0.71 -21.51
C ASN A 462 35.75 0.62 -23.05
N ASP A 463 35.00 1.53 -23.68
CA ASP A 463 34.76 1.63 -25.13
C ASP A 463 34.18 0.37 -25.80
N ALA A 464 33.55 -0.51 -25.01
CA ALA A 464 32.87 -1.72 -25.47
C ALA A 464 31.45 -1.86 -24.88
N VAL A 465 30.62 -2.66 -25.55
CA VAL A 465 29.35 -3.15 -24.98
C VAL A 465 29.58 -4.57 -24.44
N ALA A 466 29.26 -4.78 -23.17
CA ALA A 466 29.25 -6.09 -22.54
C ALA A 466 27.92 -6.81 -22.84
N VAL A 467 28.01 -8.06 -23.29
CA VAL A 467 26.86 -8.91 -23.62
C VAL A 467 26.99 -10.27 -22.96
N SER A 468 25.86 -10.82 -22.51
CA SER A 468 25.74 -12.19 -22.03
C SER A 468 25.18 -13.07 -23.15
N LEU A 469 25.89 -14.15 -23.49
CA LEU A 469 25.53 -15.07 -24.57
C LEU A 469 25.24 -16.47 -24.02
N ARG A 470 24.15 -17.09 -24.47
CA ARG A 470 23.70 -18.40 -23.97
C ARG A 470 24.46 -19.55 -24.63
N VAL A 471 25.45 -20.10 -23.92
CA VAL A 471 26.32 -21.18 -24.41
C VAL A 471 25.79 -22.58 -24.08
N GLY A 472 25.01 -22.72 -23.01
CA GLY A 472 24.36 -23.97 -22.59
C GLY A 472 22.86 -23.79 -22.34
N ARG A 473 22.23 -24.74 -21.64
CA ARG A 473 20.80 -24.66 -21.28
C ARG A 473 20.55 -23.55 -20.24
N GLU A 474 21.38 -23.54 -19.21
CA GLU A 474 21.35 -22.64 -18.05
C GLU A 474 22.73 -21.96 -17.85
N GLU A 475 23.63 -22.11 -18.83
CA GLU A 475 24.99 -21.56 -18.82
C GLU A 475 25.13 -20.44 -19.86
N CYS A 476 25.77 -19.36 -19.45
CA CYS A 476 26.05 -18.18 -20.25
C CYS A 476 27.54 -17.81 -20.16
N ALA A 477 28.07 -17.18 -21.20
CA ALA A 477 29.40 -16.58 -21.21
C ALA A 477 29.29 -15.09 -21.52
N VAL A 478 30.14 -14.28 -20.89
CA VAL A 478 30.22 -12.85 -21.13
C VAL A 478 31.20 -12.58 -22.27
N ALA A 479 30.86 -11.64 -23.13
CA ALA A 479 31.73 -11.14 -24.19
C ALA A 479 31.67 -9.61 -24.22
N ARG A 480 32.73 -8.98 -24.73
CA ARG A 480 32.77 -7.54 -24.99
C ARG A 480 32.83 -7.29 -26.50
N VAL A 481 31.97 -6.42 -27.02
CA VAL A 481 31.99 -5.97 -28.41
C VAL A 481 32.60 -4.58 -28.45
N THR A 482 33.74 -4.43 -29.11
CA THR A 482 34.43 -3.13 -29.24
C THR A 482 33.60 -2.20 -30.13
N LEU A 483 33.44 -0.95 -29.68
CA LEU A 483 32.72 0.06 -30.46
C LEU A 483 33.56 0.54 -31.65
N ASP A 484 34.89 0.56 -31.51
CA ASP A 484 35.80 0.66 -32.66
C ASP A 484 35.99 -0.73 -33.30
N GLY A 485 36.00 -0.79 -34.63
CA GLY A 485 36.15 -2.03 -35.41
C GLY A 485 35.00 -3.05 -35.34
N HIS A 486 33.96 -2.83 -34.51
CA HIS A 486 32.77 -3.69 -34.36
C HIS A 486 33.09 -5.17 -34.09
N ALA A 487 34.17 -5.45 -33.33
CA ALA A 487 34.67 -6.81 -33.13
C ALA A 487 34.13 -7.45 -31.85
N LEU A 488 33.71 -8.72 -31.92
CA LEU A 488 33.41 -9.53 -30.75
C LEU A 488 34.72 -10.07 -30.15
N GLY A 489 34.99 -9.74 -28.89
CA GLY A 489 36.12 -10.27 -28.13
C GLY A 489 35.97 -11.74 -27.74
N PRO A 490 36.95 -12.31 -27.00
CA PRO A 490 36.86 -13.66 -26.49
C PRO A 490 35.66 -13.83 -25.55
N LEU A 491 35.14 -15.06 -25.48
CA LEU A 491 34.13 -15.45 -24.49
C LEU A 491 34.82 -15.76 -23.15
N SER A 492 34.20 -15.35 -22.04
CA SER A 492 34.58 -15.83 -20.70
C SER A 492 34.36 -17.35 -20.57
N ALA A 493 34.81 -17.94 -19.47
CA ALA A 493 34.32 -19.26 -19.08
C ALA A 493 32.78 -19.25 -18.92
N PRO A 494 32.08 -20.36 -19.22
CA PRO A 494 30.65 -20.51 -18.93
C PRO A 494 30.37 -20.44 -17.43
N VAL A 495 29.31 -19.72 -17.06
CA VAL A 495 28.79 -19.58 -15.70
C VAL A 495 27.26 -19.68 -15.72
N PRO A 496 26.56 -19.91 -14.59
CA PRO A 496 25.11 -19.83 -14.54
C PRO A 496 24.59 -18.51 -15.13
N CYS A 497 23.55 -18.59 -15.97
CA CYS A 497 22.97 -17.39 -16.59
C CYS A 497 22.38 -16.45 -15.54
N MET A 498 22.97 -15.26 -15.43
CA MET A 498 22.44 -14.15 -14.63
C MET A 498 21.21 -13.52 -15.30
N SER A 499 20.22 -13.14 -14.49
CA SER A 499 19.08 -12.28 -14.86
C SER A 499 19.28 -10.89 -14.27
N TYR A 500 18.76 -9.86 -14.94
CA TYR A 500 18.92 -8.45 -14.55
C TYR A 500 20.40 -8.03 -14.50
N GLY A 501 21.18 -8.52 -15.47
CA GLY A 501 22.62 -8.34 -15.52
C GLY A 501 23.02 -6.89 -15.81
N SER A 502 23.97 -6.37 -15.04
CA SER A 502 24.58 -5.06 -15.27
C SER A 502 26.10 -5.13 -15.12
N VAL A 503 26.83 -4.41 -15.96
CA VAL A 503 28.31 -4.35 -15.92
C VAL A 503 28.78 -3.21 -15.00
N LEU A 504 29.79 -3.48 -14.17
CA LEU A 504 30.46 -2.50 -13.31
C LEU A 504 31.54 -1.73 -14.09
N PRO A 505 31.98 -0.54 -13.63
CA PRO A 505 33.04 0.23 -14.28
C PRO A 505 34.39 -0.49 -14.40
N ASP A 506 34.68 -1.44 -13.50
CA ASP A 506 35.87 -2.30 -13.55
C ASP A 506 35.75 -3.47 -14.55
N GLY A 507 34.56 -3.69 -15.12
CA GLY A 507 34.29 -4.74 -16.10
C GLY A 507 33.83 -6.08 -15.51
N ARG A 508 33.66 -6.19 -14.19
CA ARG A 508 32.89 -7.27 -13.54
C ARG A 508 31.40 -7.12 -13.85
N VAL A 509 30.62 -8.18 -13.63
CA VAL A 509 29.18 -8.22 -13.92
C VAL A 509 28.42 -8.58 -12.65
N VAL A 510 27.31 -7.89 -12.39
CA VAL A 510 26.40 -8.16 -11.27
C VAL A 510 25.06 -8.62 -11.82
N GLY A 511 24.41 -9.57 -11.15
CA GLY A 511 23.04 -9.98 -11.47
C GLY A 511 22.50 -11.05 -10.52
N ALA A 512 21.27 -11.49 -10.75
CA ALA A 512 20.64 -12.57 -10.00
C ALA A 512 20.84 -13.92 -10.72
N ALA A 513 21.42 -14.92 -10.08
CA ALA A 513 21.68 -16.24 -10.66
C ALA A 513 21.23 -17.37 -9.72
N ASN A 514 20.91 -18.54 -10.29
CA ASN A 514 20.84 -19.78 -9.51
C ASN A 514 22.28 -20.25 -9.25
N HIS A 515 22.84 -19.71 -8.17
CA HIS A 515 24.15 -19.99 -7.63
C HIS A 515 24.00 -20.27 -6.13
N SER A 516 25.05 -20.77 -5.49
CA SER A 516 25.05 -20.96 -4.04
C SER A 516 26.45 -20.81 -3.50
N ALA A 517 26.60 -20.03 -2.43
CA ALA A 517 27.87 -19.89 -1.74
C ALA A 517 28.40 -21.24 -1.24
N SER A 518 29.72 -21.37 -1.18
CA SER A 518 30.38 -22.62 -0.79
C SER A 518 29.98 -23.10 0.61
N GLY A 519 29.17 -24.16 0.67
CA GLY A 519 28.71 -24.77 1.92
C GLY A 519 27.21 -24.62 2.17
N ASP A 520 26.54 -23.75 1.41
CA ASP A 520 25.09 -23.57 1.48
C ASP A 520 24.36 -24.55 0.54
N PRO A 521 23.11 -24.95 0.88
CA PRO A 521 22.27 -25.73 -0.02
C PRO A 521 21.90 -24.91 -1.28
N PRO A 522 21.62 -25.56 -2.43
CA PRO A 522 21.11 -24.88 -3.62
C PRO A 522 19.95 -23.94 -3.31
N GLY A 523 20.18 -22.64 -3.52
CA GLY A 523 19.25 -21.55 -3.22
C GLY A 523 18.18 -21.34 -4.30
N ASP A 524 17.42 -20.25 -4.15
CA ASP A 524 16.60 -19.68 -5.23
C ASP A 524 17.52 -18.78 -6.11
N LEU A 525 17.08 -17.60 -6.55
CA LEU A 525 18.00 -16.62 -7.15
C LEU A 525 18.81 -15.88 -6.07
N GLU A 526 20.15 -15.96 -6.15
CA GLU A 526 21.11 -15.19 -5.34
C GLU A 526 21.71 -14.03 -6.15
N VAL A 527 22.05 -12.92 -5.49
CA VAL A 527 22.82 -11.82 -6.11
C VAL A 527 24.30 -12.20 -6.15
N VAL A 528 24.89 -12.20 -7.34
CA VAL A 528 26.28 -12.58 -7.57
C VAL A 528 27.07 -11.48 -8.28
N VAL A 529 28.36 -11.42 -8.01
CA VAL A 529 29.38 -10.68 -8.78
C VAL A 529 30.24 -11.69 -9.52
N PHE A 530 30.35 -11.54 -10.84
CA PHE A 530 31.16 -12.37 -11.73
C PHE A 530 32.31 -11.54 -12.32
N ASP A 531 33.52 -12.08 -12.32
CA ASP A 531 34.65 -11.54 -13.06
C ASP A 531 34.88 -12.34 -14.36
N PRO A 532 34.61 -11.74 -15.55
CA PRO A 532 34.83 -12.40 -16.84
C PRO A 532 36.29 -12.78 -17.14
N GLU A 533 37.28 -12.11 -16.52
CA GLU A 533 38.70 -12.33 -16.81
C GLU A 533 39.27 -13.51 -16.02
N THR A 534 38.92 -13.63 -14.73
CA THR A 534 39.37 -14.74 -13.86
C THR A 534 38.40 -15.92 -13.80
N ALA A 535 37.17 -15.73 -14.30
CA ALA A 535 36.02 -16.62 -14.12
C ALA A 535 35.58 -16.83 -12.66
N GLY A 536 35.97 -15.94 -11.74
CA GLY A 536 35.52 -15.97 -10.34
C GLY A 536 34.06 -15.54 -10.19
N ILE A 537 33.30 -16.24 -9.34
CA ILE A 537 31.96 -15.84 -8.90
C ILE A 537 31.98 -15.62 -7.38
N THR A 538 31.45 -14.50 -6.93
CA THR A 538 31.24 -14.15 -5.51
C THR A 538 29.75 -13.96 -5.26
N ALA A 539 29.15 -14.79 -4.41
CA ALA A 539 27.78 -14.59 -3.94
C ALA A 539 27.73 -13.50 -2.86
N LEU A 540 26.86 -12.51 -3.06
CA LEU A 540 26.60 -11.44 -2.08
C LEU A 540 25.49 -11.88 -1.11
N THR A 541 24.42 -12.48 -1.65
CA THR A 541 23.32 -13.03 -0.86
C THR A 541 23.40 -14.55 -0.82
N ARG A 542 22.68 -15.17 0.13
CA ARG A 542 22.75 -16.60 0.41
C ARG A 542 21.40 -17.15 0.87
N GLY A 543 21.08 -18.38 0.47
CA GLY A 543 20.04 -19.20 1.11
C GLY A 543 18.73 -19.31 0.32
N THR A 544 17.60 -19.41 1.04
CA THR A 544 16.31 -19.82 0.46
C THR A 544 15.39 -18.65 0.06
N THR A 545 15.83 -17.40 0.23
CA THR A 545 15.10 -16.23 -0.27
C THR A 545 15.41 -15.97 -1.73
N ARG A 546 14.44 -15.47 -2.49
CA ARG A 546 14.61 -15.15 -3.90
C ARG A 546 14.91 -13.67 -4.10
N ASP A 547 16.12 -13.37 -4.56
CA ASP A 547 16.55 -12.03 -4.92
C ASP A 547 16.36 -11.79 -6.44
N GLU A 548 15.76 -10.67 -6.80
CA GLU A 548 15.39 -10.33 -8.17
C GLU A 548 15.44 -8.81 -8.41
N LEU A 549 15.32 -8.38 -9.68
CA LEU A 549 15.33 -6.95 -10.05
C LEU A 549 16.61 -6.23 -9.57
N VAL A 550 17.79 -6.74 -9.96
CA VAL A 550 19.09 -6.22 -9.50
C VAL A 550 19.50 -4.98 -10.30
N TYR A 551 19.94 -3.93 -9.61
CA TYR A 551 20.48 -2.71 -10.20
C TYR A 551 21.79 -2.30 -9.51
N VAL A 552 22.67 -1.65 -10.28
CA VAL A 552 23.93 -1.09 -9.81
C VAL A 552 23.96 0.41 -10.09
N SER A 553 24.64 1.19 -9.24
CA SER A 553 24.88 2.61 -9.51
C SER A 553 25.82 2.80 -10.70
N ALA A 554 25.69 3.93 -11.40
CA ALA A 554 26.57 4.24 -12.54
C ALA A 554 28.04 4.47 -12.10
N SER A 555 28.26 4.88 -10.85
CA SER A 555 29.57 4.94 -10.20
C SER A 555 30.13 3.56 -9.83
N GLY A 556 29.31 2.50 -9.84
CA GLY A 556 29.69 1.15 -9.44
C GLY A 556 29.96 0.98 -7.94
N ASN A 557 29.55 1.93 -7.09
CA ASN A 557 29.77 1.89 -5.65
C ASN A 557 28.74 1.08 -4.85
N ARG A 558 27.54 0.84 -5.40
CA ARG A 558 26.40 0.28 -4.67
C ARG A 558 25.54 -0.62 -5.56
N ILE A 559 24.99 -1.67 -4.95
CA ILE A 559 24.13 -2.68 -5.57
C ILE A 559 22.83 -2.75 -4.77
N ALA A 560 21.69 -2.73 -5.43
CA ALA A 560 20.39 -2.95 -4.79
C ALA A 560 19.54 -3.96 -5.58
N TRP A 561 18.59 -4.58 -4.89
CA TRP A 561 17.68 -5.58 -5.45
C TRP A 561 16.35 -5.60 -4.69
N SER A 562 15.33 -6.20 -5.30
CA SER A 562 14.13 -6.61 -4.58
C SER A 562 14.33 -8.02 -4.04
N ARG A 563 14.19 -8.20 -2.72
CA ARG A 563 14.06 -9.52 -2.11
C ARG A 563 12.61 -9.90 -2.00
N ARG A 564 12.23 -11.06 -2.55
CA ARG A 564 10.91 -11.66 -2.37
C ARG A 564 10.86 -12.48 -1.08
N LEU A 565 9.85 -12.20 -0.25
CA LEU A 565 9.56 -12.93 0.99
C LEU A 565 8.64 -14.14 0.74
N GLU A 566 8.38 -14.93 1.79
CA GLU A 566 7.44 -16.05 1.70
C GLU A 566 6.06 -15.60 1.18
N ALA A 567 5.40 -16.45 0.39
CA ALA A 567 4.07 -16.15 -0.14
C ALA A 567 3.04 -16.02 0.99
N PRO A 568 2.00 -15.18 0.84
CA PRO A 568 0.93 -15.12 1.81
C PRO A 568 0.18 -16.46 1.94
N PRO A 569 -0.30 -16.80 3.16
CA PRO A 569 -1.33 -17.82 3.35
C PRO A 569 -2.52 -17.54 2.42
N ALA A 570 -3.20 -18.58 1.94
CA ALA A 570 -4.26 -18.44 0.93
C ALA A 570 -5.41 -17.50 1.37
N GLU A 571 -5.70 -17.42 2.68
CA GLU A 571 -6.66 -16.48 3.29
C GLU A 571 -6.23 -15.00 3.28
N HIS A 572 -4.97 -14.73 2.89
CA HIS A 572 -4.36 -13.40 2.78
C HIS A 572 -3.73 -13.18 1.39
N ASP A 573 -3.98 -14.05 0.40
CA ASP A 573 -3.37 -13.96 -0.92
C ASP A 573 -3.93 -12.77 -1.71
N SER A 574 -3.15 -11.69 -1.76
CA SER A 574 -3.40 -10.50 -2.57
C SER A 574 -3.09 -10.70 -4.06
N HIS A 575 -2.54 -11.87 -4.43
CA HIS A 575 -1.93 -12.21 -5.71
C HIS A 575 -0.73 -11.31 -6.10
N LEU A 576 -0.16 -10.59 -5.12
CA LEU A 576 1.03 -9.76 -5.29
C LEU A 576 2.21 -10.37 -4.52
N PHE A 577 3.39 -10.38 -5.14
CA PHE A 577 4.59 -10.91 -4.48
C PHE A 577 5.09 -9.91 -3.44
N ARG A 578 5.15 -10.36 -2.18
CA ARG A 578 5.72 -9.62 -1.05
C ARG A 578 7.20 -9.36 -1.30
N ARG A 579 7.62 -8.09 -1.21
CA ARG A 579 8.99 -7.66 -1.46
C ARG A 579 9.46 -6.65 -0.44
N VAL A 580 10.74 -6.72 -0.12
CA VAL A 580 11.50 -5.64 0.52
C VAL A 580 12.63 -5.20 -0.41
N LEU A 581 13.02 -3.94 -0.30
CA LEU A 581 14.20 -3.39 -0.94
C LEU A 581 15.43 -3.83 -0.13
N CYS A 582 16.49 -4.29 -0.77
CA CYS A 582 17.77 -4.56 -0.12
C CYS A 582 18.93 -3.93 -0.91
N TRP A 583 20.02 -3.60 -0.23
CA TRP A 583 21.23 -3.05 -0.83
C TRP A 583 22.50 -3.41 -0.06
N THR A 584 23.64 -3.24 -0.72
CA THR A 584 24.99 -3.34 -0.17
C THR A 584 25.96 -2.49 -1.00
N ASP A 585 27.09 -2.08 -0.42
CA ASP A 585 28.15 -1.43 -1.19
C ASP A 585 28.90 -2.48 -2.04
N THR A 586 29.40 -2.06 -3.21
CA THR A 586 30.05 -2.99 -4.15
C THR A 586 31.37 -3.51 -3.57
N PRO A 587 31.63 -4.84 -3.57
CA PRO A 587 32.89 -5.38 -3.08
C PRO A 587 34.10 -4.82 -3.84
N ALA A 588 35.22 -4.69 -3.13
CA ALA A 588 36.51 -4.36 -3.76
C ALA A 588 36.86 -5.35 -4.90
N PRO A 589 37.64 -4.92 -5.91
CA PRO A 589 38.16 -5.80 -6.97
C PRO A 589 39.05 -6.93 -6.44
#